data_AF-A0A962LTD3-F1
#
_entry.id   AF-A0A962LTD3-F1
#
_cell.length_a   1.000
_cell.length_b   1.000
_cell.length_c   1.000
_cell.angle_alpha   90.00
_cell.angle_beta   90.00
_cell.angle_gamma   90.00
#
_symmetry.space_group_name_H-M   'P 1'
#
loop_
_entity.id
_entity.type
_entity.pdbx_description
1 polymer ?
#
loop_
_entity_poly.entity_id
_entity_poly.type
_entity_poly.pdbx_seq_one_letter_code
_entity_poly.pdbx_strand_id
1 'polypeptide(L)'
;MKLALQIALGIILATAILSFGGLATTAGVAWWANKQIERTLTEQREQQAERDRAAIEARRAEVERERLAAIQAQQARKASEARRLEQNSIANAFEDQYRPPPGCTNPQSDTRWVECVDIRARAKAEFMGKQRLFKESREEIRIAD
;
A
#
# COMPACT_ATOMS: atom_id res chain seq x y z
N MET A 1 -15.93 -14.78 92.49
CA MET A 1 -16.16 -13.62 91.60
C MET A 1 -14.89 -13.13 90.89
N LYS A 2 -13.71 -13.06 91.54
CA LYS A 2 -12.45 -12.63 90.88
C LYS A 2 -12.01 -13.50 89.69
N LEU A 3 -12.22 -14.82 89.77
CA LEU A 3 -11.75 -15.79 88.78
C LEU A 3 -12.53 -15.71 87.45
N ALA A 4 -13.86 -15.56 87.52
CA ALA A 4 -14.70 -15.35 86.34
C ALA A 4 -14.41 -14.00 85.65
N LEU A 5 -14.11 -12.95 86.43
CA LEU A 5 -13.75 -11.65 85.89
C LEU A 5 -12.41 -11.70 85.12
N GLN A 6 -11.43 -12.44 85.62
CA GLN A 6 -10.12 -12.61 84.94
C GLN A 6 -10.24 -13.39 83.62
N ILE A 7 -11.07 -14.44 83.60
CA ILE A 7 -11.30 -15.22 82.37
C ILE A 7 -12.01 -14.36 81.32
N ALA A 8 -13.06 -13.63 81.70
CA ALA A 8 -13.78 -12.75 80.79
C ALA A 8 -12.87 -11.65 80.20
N LEU A 9 -11.99 -11.08 81.01
CA LEU A 9 -11.05 -10.04 80.57
C LEU A 9 -10.01 -10.60 79.59
N GLY A 10 -9.54 -11.84 79.81
CA GLY A 10 -8.64 -12.53 78.88
C GLY A 10 -9.28 -12.81 77.52
N ILE A 11 -10.55 -13.21 77.49
CA ILE A 11 -11.29 -13.48 76.24
C ILE A 11 -11.49 -12.18 75.45
N ILE A 12 -11.86 -11.08 76.11
CA ILE A 12 -12.05 -9.78 75.46
C ILE A 12 -10.73 -9.25 74.89
N LEU A 13 -9.62 -9.44 75.61
CA LEU A 13 -8.31 -9.01 75.14
C LEU A 13 -7.84 -9.84 73.93
N ALA A 14 -8.09 -11.15 73.94
CA ALA A 14 -7.76 -12.03 72.82
C ALA A 14 -8.56 -11.70 71.56
N THR A 15 -9.87 -11.46 71.69
CA THR A 15 -10.70 -11.07 70.54
C THR A 15 -10.32 -9.70 70.00
N ALA A 16 -9.96 -8.74 70.86
CA ALA A 16 -9.46 -7.44 70.43
C ALA A 16 -8.14 -7.56 69.66
N ILE A 17 -7.16 -8.32 70.16
CA ILE A 17 -5.87 -8.48 69.47
C ILE A 17 -6.05 -9.19 68.12
N LEU A 18 -6.91 -10.21 68.05
CA LEU A 18 -7.17 -10.93 66.80
C LEU A 18 -7.90 -10.06 65.76
N SER A 19 -8.85 -9.22 66.18
CA SER A 19 -9.58 -8.34 65.27
C SER A 19 -8.72 -7.15 64.80
N PHE A 20 -7.94 -6.53 65.68
CA PHE A 20 -7.00 -5.47 65.28
C PHE A 20 -5.82 -6.01 64.46
N GLY A 21 -5.28 -7.18 64.81
CA GLY A 21 -4.21 -7.84 64.04
C GLY A 21 -4.69 -8.29 62.66
N GLY A 22 -5.92 -8.77 62.54
CA GLY A 22 -6.55 -9.12 61.26
C GLY A 22 -6.76 -7.91 60.34
N LEU A 23 -7.13 -6.76 60.90
CA LEU A 23 -7.29 -5.52 60.12
C LEU A 23 -5.95 -4.95 59.64
N ALA A 24 -4.92 -4.97 60.50
CA ALA A 24 -3.60 -4.47 60.14
C ALA A 24 -2.94 -5.33 59.03
N THR A 25 -3.11 -6.65 59.09
CA THR A 25 -2.54 -7.57 58.09
C THR A 25 -3.25 -7.46 56.75
N THR A 26 -4.58 -7.40 56.72
CA THR A 26 -5.34 -7.23 55.47
C THR A 26 -5.08 -5.87 54.80
N ALA A 27 -4.97 -4.79 55.58
CA ALA A 27 -4.63 -3.46 55.06
C ALA A 27 -3.20 -3.41 54.46
N GLY A 28 -2.21 -4.03 55.12
CA GLY A 28 -0.84 -4.10 54.63
C GLY A 28 -0.71 -4.91 53.33
N VAL A 29 -1.41 -6.04 53.23
CA VAL A 29 -1.43 -6.87 52.02
C VAL A 29 -2.13 -6.15 50.87
N ALA A 30 -3.26 -5.47 51.13
CA ALA A 30 -3.98 -4.70 50.12
C ALA A 30 -3.14 -3.54 49.55
N TRP A 31 -2.38 -2.84 50.40
CA TRP A 31 -1.48 -1.77 49.97
C TRP A 31 -0.35 -2.29 49.08
N TRP A 32 0.27 -3.43 49.44
CA TRP A 32 1.33 -4.03 48.64
C TRP A 32 0.81 -4.61 47.32
N ALA A 33 -0.38 -5.21 47.33
CA ALA A 33 -1.06 -5.72 46.14
C ALA A 33 -1.40 -4.60 45.15
N ASN A 34 -1.98 -3.48 45.61
CA ASN A 34 -2.26 -2.33 44.75
C ASN A 34 -0.98 -1.76 44.11
N LYS A 35 0.11 -1.68 44.87
CA LYS A 35 1.38 -1.16 44.37
C LYS A 35 2.03 -2.05 43.31
N GLN A 36 1.87 -3.37 43.40
CA GLN A 36 2.28 -4.32 42.36
C GLN A 36 1.42 -4.19 41.10
N ILE A 37 0.09 -4.13 41.29
CA ILE A 37 -0.87 -4.00 40.19
C ILE A 37 -0.62 -2.71 39.39
N GLU A 38 -0.40 -1.58 40.06
CA GLU A 38 -0.09 -0.31 39.39
C GLU A 38 1.16 -0.40 38.51
N ARG A 39 2.24 -1.02 39.00
CA ARG A 39 3.48 -1.20 38.22
C ARG A 39 3.27 -2.07 36.98
N THR A 40 2.59 -3.20 37.14
CA THR A 40 2.29 -4.07 36.00
C THR A 40 1.35 -3.41 35.00
N LEU A 41 0.39 -2.59 35.45
CA LEU A 41 -0.50 -1.85 34.57
C LEU A 41 0.24 -0.75 33.82
N THR A 42 1.18 -0.05 34.46
CA THR A 42 2.01 0.96 33.78
C THR A 42 2.91 0.33 32.73
N GLU A 43 3.59 -0.77 33.05
CA GLU A 43 4.44 -1.48 32.09
C GLU A 43 3.64 -2.03 30.90
N GLN A 44 2.45 -2.60 31.15
CA GLN A 44 1.57 -3.05 30.06
C GLN A 44 1.07 -1.90 29.19
N ARG A 45 0.74 -0.74 29.78
CA ARG A 45 0.32 0.45 29.02
C ARG A 45 1.44 1.01 28.18
N GLU A 46 2.67 1.03 28.69
CA GLU A 46 3.84 1.45 27.93
C GLU A 46 4.10 0.51 26.76
N GLN A 47 4.08 -0.80 26.98
CA GLN A 47 4.23 -1.80 25.91
C GLN A 47 3.11 -1.72 24.86
N GLN A 48 1.86 -1.50 25.29
CA GLN A 48 0.75 -1.30 24.35
C GLN A 48 0.92 -0.01 23.55
N ALA A 49 1.31 1.08 24.19
CA ALA A 49 1.56 2.36 23.50
C ALA A 49 2.69 2.24 22.47
N GLU A 50 3.75 1.47 22.75
CA GLU A 50 4.82 1.19 21.79
C GLU A 50 4.33 0.36 20.60
N ARG A 51 3.54 -0.70 20.86
CA ARG A 51 2.95 -1.53 19.80
C ARG A 51 1.99 -0.73 18.92
N ASP A 52 1.18 0.13 19.53
CA ASP A 52 0.24 0.99 18.81
C ASP A 52 0.99 2.01 17.94
N ARG A 53 2.07 2.60 18.45
CA ARG A 53 2.94 3.48 17.64
C ARG A 53 3.54 2.75 16.46
N ALA A 54 4.12 1.57 16.68
CA ALA A 54 4.69 0.75 15.62
C ALA A 54 3.63 0.35 14.57
N ALA A 55 2.42 0.00 15.01
CA ALA A 55 1.31 -0.33 14.12
C ALA A 55 0.85 0.89 13.30
N ILE A 56 0.78 2.08 13.90
CA ILE A 56 0.43 3.32 13.20
C ILE A 56 1.49 3.66 12.15
N GLU A 57 2.77 3.55 12.49
CA GLU A 57 3.87 3.80 11.55
C GLU A 57 3.88 2.81 10.39
N ALA A 58 3.71 1.51 10.68
CA ALA A 58 3.60 0.48 9.66
C ALA A 58 2.42 0.75 8.70
N ARG A 59 1.26 1.12 9.25
CA ARG A 59 0.08 1.45 8.45
C ARG A 59 0.28 2.71 7.60
N ARG A 60 0.98 3.73 8.12
CA ARG A 60 1.33 4.93 7.33
C ARG A 60 2.26 4.58 6.18
N ALA A 61 3.28 3.76 6.42
CA ALA A 61 4.21 3.30 5.39
C ALA A 61 3.50 2.47 4.31
N GLU A 62 2.54 1.63 4.70
CA GLU A 62 1.73 0.85 3.76
C GLU A 62 0.86 1.75 2.87
N VAL A 63 0.14 2.71 3.47
CA VAL A 63 -0.67 3.68 2.73
C VAL A 63 0.19 4.52 1.77
N GLU A 64 1.40 4.91 2.18
CA GLU A 64 2.32 5.64 1.31
C GLU A 64 2.80 4.79 0.13
N ARG A 65 3.14 3.52 0.36
CA ARG A 65 3.49 2.57 -0.71
C ARG A 65 2.33 2.37 -1.69
N GLU A 66 1.11 2.20 -1.20
CA GLU A 66 -0.08 2.07 -2.04
C GLU A 66 -0.32 3.33 -2.89
N ARG A 67 -0.16 4.51 -2.30
CA ARG A 67 -0.27 5.79 -3.03
C ARG A 67 0.79 5.90 -4.13
N LEU A 68 2.03 5.58 -3.83
CA LEU A 68 3.11 5.60 -4.82
C LEU A 68 2.86 4.59 -5.95
N ALA A 69 2.43 3.37 -5.61
CA ALA A 69 2.07 2.36 -6.59
C ALA A 69 0.89 2.80 -7.47
N ALA A 70 -0.14 3.43 -6.89
CA ALA A 70 -1.28 3.96 -7.62
C ALA A 70 -0.88 5.08 -8.59
N ILE A 71 -0.01 6.00 -8.16
CA ILE A 71 0.52 7.07 -9.02
C ILE A 71 1.30 6.48 -10.19
N GLN A 72 2.20 5.53 -9.93
CA GLN A 72 2.97 4.85 -10.98
C GLN A 72 2.06 4.09 -11.95
N ALA A 73 1.07 3.36 -11.45
CA ALA A 73 0.10 2.66 -12.29
C ALA A 73 -0.70 3.63 -13.16
N GLN A 74 -1.11 4.78 -12.62
CA GLN A 74 -1.82 5.80 -13.38
C GLN A 74 -0.92 6.43 -14.46
N GLN A 75 0.34 6.73 -14.15
CA GLN A 75 1.30 7.25 -15.11
C GLN A 75 1.58 6.23 -16.23
N ALA A 76 1.75 4.95 -15.89
CA ALA A 76 1.93 3.88 -16.85
C ALA A 76 0.72 3.74 -17.78
N ARG A 77 -0.51 3.84 -17.24
CA ARG A 77 -1.75 3.84 -18.05
C ARG A 77 -1.78 5.03 -19.01
N LYS A 78 -1.56 6.25 -18.52
CA LYS A 78 -1.53 7.46 -19.36
C LYS A 78 -0.47 7.35 -20.47
N ALA A 79 0.73 6.88 -20.14
CA ALA A 79 1.78 6.66 -21.13
C ALA A 79 1.39 5.60 -22.17
N SER A 80 0.74 4.51 -21.75
CA SER A 80 0.26 3.47 -22.66
C SER A 80 -0.85 3.97 -23.59
N GLU A 81 -1.79 4.77 -23.08
CA GLU A 81 -2.86 5.38 -23.86
C GLU A 81 -2.32 6.39 -24.86
N ALA A 82 -1.38 7.24 -24.44
CA ALA A 82 -0.70 8.18 -25.33
C ALA A 82 0.04 7.45 -26.46
N ARG A 83 0.79 6.38 -26.14
CA ARG A 83 1.45 5.53 -27.15
C ARG A 83 0.46 4.89 -28.10
N ARG A 84 -0.69 4.42 -27.60
CA ARG A 84 -1.74 3.81 -28.43
C ARG A 84 -2.38 4.85 -29.36
N LEU A 85 -2.67 6.04 -28.86
CA LEU A 85 -3.17 7.16 -29.65
C LEU A 85 -2.17 7.56 -30.74
N GLU A 86 -0.88 7.66 -30.40
CA GLU A 86 0.19 7.95 -31.36
C GLU A 86 0.25 6.86 -32.45
N GLN A 87 0.28 5.58 -32.07
CA GLN A 87 0.28 4.47 -33.03
C GLN A 87 -0.94 4.49 -33.96
N ASN A 88 -2.13 4.74 -33.40
CA ASN A 88 -3.36 4.87 -34.19
C ASN A 88 -3.29 6.05 -35.15
N SER A 89 -2.76 7.19 -34.70
CA SER A 89 -2.60 8.38 -35.55
C SER A 89 -1.66 8.13 -36.73
N ILE A 90 -0.55 7.43 -36.49
CA ILE A 90 0.42 7.07 -37.54
C ILE A 90 -0.21 6.04 -38.49
N ALA A 91 -0.96 5.07 -37.96
CA ALA A 91 -1.67 4.08 -38.77
C ALA A 91 -2.70 4.75 -39.68
N ASN A 92 -3.51 5.68 -39.15
CA ASN A 92 -4.48 6.44 -39.94
C ASN A 92 -3.78 7.29 -41.00
N ALA A 93 -2.69 7.97 -40.65
CA ALA A 93 -1.91 8.76 -41.61
C ALA A 93 -1.34 7.90 -42.76
N PHE A 94 -0.99 6.63 -42.49
CA PHE A 94 -0.61 5.70 -43.55
C PHE A 94 -1.80 5.37 -44.46
N GLU A 95 -2.97 5.03 -43.90
CA GLU A 95 -4.16 4.72 -44.69
C GLU A 95 -4.62 5.91 -45.56
N ASP A 96 -4.51 7.14 -45.05
CA ASP A 96 -4.88 8.35 -45.80
C ASP A 96 -3.95 8.61 -46.99
N GLN A 97 -2.67 8.24 -46.88
CA GLN A 97 -1.66 8.46 -47.92
C GLN A 97 -1.50 7.27 -48.87
N TYR A 98 -1.76 6.06 -48.38
CA TYR A 98 -1.55 4.84 -49.15
C TYR A 98 -2.60 4.70 -50.24
N ARG A 99 -2.14 4.70 -51.49
CA ARG A 99 -2.96 4.38 -52.65
C ARG A 99 -2.59 2.97 -53.15
N PRO A 100 -3.52 2.00 -53.11
CA PRO A 100 -3.24 0.67 -53.62
C PRO A 100 -2.98 0.73 -55.13
N PRO A 101 -2.01 -0.04 -55.65
CA PRO A 101 -1.75 -0.10 -57.08
C PRO A 101 -2.92 -0.76 -57.83
N PRO A 102 -3.00 -0.59 -59.17
CA PRO A 102 -4.06 -1.17 -59.98
C PRO A 102 -4.18 -2.69 -59.79
N GLY A 103 -5.41 -3.17 -59.63
CA GLY A 103 -5.69 -4.60 -59.43
C GLY A 103 -5.46 -5.11 -58.00
N CYS A 104 -5.08 -4.26 -57.03
CA CYS A 104 -4.99 -4.64 -55.62
C CYS A 104 -6.24 -4.32 -54.80
N THR A 105 -7.15 -3.49 -55.31
CA THR A 105 -8.45 -3.24 -54.67
C THR A 105 -9.40 -4.44 -54.78
N ASN A 106 -9.29 -5.21 -55.86
CA ASN A 106 -10.03 -6.45 -56.07
C ASN A 106 -9.12 -7.47 -56.79
N PRO A 107 -8.29 -8.23 -56.04
CA PRO A 107 -7.37 -9.20 -56.62
C PRO A 107 -8.14 -10.35 -57.26
N GLN A 108 -7.81 -10.69 -58.50
CA GLN A 108 -8.49 -11.77 -59.24
C GLN A 108 -7.99 -13.17 -58.90
N SER A 109 -6.95 -13.29 -58.07
CA SER A 109 -6.36 -14.56 -57.64
C SER A 109 -5.72 -14.47 -56.26
N ASP A 110 -5.61 -15.60 -55.58
CA ASP A 110 -4.95 -15.70 -54.28
C ASP A 110 -3.47 -15.31 -54.34
N THR A 111 -2.78 -15.65 -55.44
CA THR A 111 -1.40 -15.21 -55.67
C THR A 111 -1.30 -13.69 -55.73
N ARG A 112 -2.23 -13.04 -56.45
CA ARG A 112 -2.29 -11.58 -56.53
C ARG A 112 -2.64 -10.95 -55.18
N TRP A 113 -3.46 -11.62 -54.38
CA TRP A 113 -3.76 -11.17 -53.02
C TRP A 113 -2.50 -11.10 -52.15
N VAL A 114 -1.69 -12.16 -52.16
CA VAL A 114 -0.42 -12.20 -51.41
C VAL A 114 0.54 -11.11 -51.87
N GLU A 115 0.69 -10.92 -53.18
CA GLU A 115 1.52 -9.83 -53.74
C GLU A 115 1.06 -8.45 -53.25
N CYS A 116 -0.25 -8.18 -53.26
CA CYS A 116 -0.80 -6.91 -52.82
C CYS A 116 -0.60 -6.66 -51.32
N VAL A 117 -0.70 -7.71 -50.49
CA VAL A 117 -0.39 -7.63 -49.06
C VAL A 117 1.09 -7.31 -48.84
N ASP A 118 1.99 -7.95 -49.58
CA ASP A 118 3.44 -7.73 -49.47
C ASP A 118 3.82 -6.31 -49.94
N ILE A 119 3.22 -5.81 -51.02
CA ILE A 119 3.38 -4.42 -51.48
C ILE A 119 2.92 -3.43 -50.40
N ARG A 120 1.75 -3.65 -49.79
CA ARG A 120 1.26 -2.79 -48.69
C ARG A 120 2.18 -2.86 -47.47
N ALA A 121 2.69 -4.04 -47.13
CA ALA A 121 3.60 -4.23 -46.01
C ALA A 121 4.92 -3.47 -46.23
N ARG A 122 5.50 -3.55 -47.43
CA ARG A 122 6.69 -2.77 -47.81
C ARG A 122 6.44 -1.27 -47.76
N ALA A 123 5.35 -0.79 -48.34
CA ALA A 123 4.97 0.63 -48.29
C ALA A 123 4.79 1.13 -46.85
N LYS A 124 4.19 0.31 -45.98
CA LYS A 124 4.03 0.62 -44.56
C LYS A 124 5.38 0.68 -43.84
N ALA A 125 6.30 -0.25 -44.12
CA ALA A 125 7.63 -0.24 -43.54
C ALA A 125 8.42 1.02 -43.93
N GLU A 126 8.35 1.42 -45.20
CA GLU A 126 8.97 2.67 -45.67
C GLU A 126 8.37 3.92 -45.02
N PHE A 127 7.05 3.97 -44.89
CA PHE A 127 6.35 5.07 -44.22
C PHE A 127 6.78 5.21 -42.75
N MET A 128 6.82 4.10 -42.03
CA MET A 128 7.27 4.06 -40.64
C MET A 128 8.75 4.45 -40.50
N GLY A 129 9.61 4.01 -41.43
CA GLY A 129 11.00 4.42 -41.48
C GLY A 129 11.17 5.94 -41.64
N LYS A 130 10.40 6.55 -42.55
CA LYS A 130 10.39 8.01 -42.73
C LYS A 130 9.89 8.74 -41.48
N GLN A 131 8.77 8.30 -40.90
CA GLN A 131 8.22 8.85 -39.65
C GLN A 131 9.24 8.86 -38.51
N ARG A 132 10.03 7.79 -38.38
CA ARG A 132 11.09 7.70 -37.36
C ARG A 132 12.19 8.75 -37.57
N LEU A 133 12.71 8.88 -38.79
CA LEU A 133 13.73 9.88 -39.14
C LEU A 133 13.23 11.32 -38.92
N PHE A 134 11.96 11.59 -39.22
CA PHE A 134 11.33 12.88 -38.93
C PHE A 134 11.18 13.16 -37.43
N LYS A 135 11.01 12.13 -36.60
CA LYS A 135 10.90 12.28 -35.15
C LYS A 135 12.27 12.53 -34.51
N GLU A 136 13.28 11.76 -34.90
CA GLU A 136 14.67 11.91 -34.43
C GLU A 136 15.21 13.30 -34.77
N SER A 137 15.02 13.79 -36.01
CA SER A 137 15.43 15.14 -36.40
C SER A 137 14.70 16.26 -35.65
N ARG A 138 13.42 16.07 -35.27
CA ARG A 138 12.67 17.05 -34.48
C ARG A 138 13.12 17.10 -33.01
N GLU A 139 13.57 15.98 -32.45
CA GLU A 139 14.16 15.93 -31.10
C GLU A 139 15.53 16.60 -31.05
N GLU A 140 16.38 16.39 -32.06
CA GLU A 140 17.69 17.06 -32.15
C GLU A 140 17.56 18.59 -32.22
N ILE A 141 16.58 19.11 -32.97
CA ILE A 141 16.32 20.56 -33.03
C ILE A 141 15.83 21.11 -31.68
N ARG A 142 15.01 20.35 -30.93
CA ARG A 142 14.48 20.80 -29.62
C ARG A 142 15.55 20.85 -28.52
N ILE A 143 16.62 20.08 -28.63
CA ILE A 143 17.72 20.04 -27.64
C ILE A 143 18.74 21.16 -27.91
N ALA A 144 18.76 21.70 -29.13
CA ALA A 144 19.67 22.77 -29.55
C ALA A 144 19.17 24.20 -29.23
N ASP A 145 17.90 24.33 -28.83
CA ASP A 145 17.26 25.57 -28.32
C ASP A 145 17.17 25.56 -26.78
#